data_AF-A0A257U4D4-F1
#
_entry.id   AF-A0A257U4D4-F1
#
_cell.length_a   1.000
_cell.length_b   1.000
_cell.length_c   1.000
_cell.angle_alpha   90.00
_cell.angle_beta   90.00
_cell.angle_gamma   90.00
#
_symmetry.space_group_name_H-M   'P 1'
#
loop_
_entity.id
_entity.type
_entity.pdbx_description
1 polymer ?
#
loop_
_entity_poly.entity_id
_entity_poly.type
_entity_poly.pdbx_seq_one_letter_code
_entity_poly.pdbx_strand_id
1 'polypeptide(L)'
;MPQQAPHLSTGTDLDKIRIEILSRCSVILGTVPIYQIIQNVKDVGDITPQMMMTADGMGLRNLAQIKEARGMSSQQLVELFRTQDSIAGGVTRTQADLQAAAARVVQAEREVKSALINYNGNVEGLAQTQRFGNVLVQVFRPQEAVFALQLLMTAYENYIDSVADYNTAQFAMFHELGYPAREIAFSRRTGPIVPVNTQRPNYLPPVGTGPPPATR
;
A
#
# COMPACT_ATOMS: atom_id res chain seq x y z
N MET A 1 4.14 16.74 30.06
CA MET A 1 5.62 16.76 30.15
C MET A 1 6.12 15.32 29.99
N PRO A 2 7.26 15.11 29.33
CA PRO A 2 7.33 14.31 28.10
C PRO A 2 7.61 12.83 28.30
N GLN A 3 7.00 12.02 27.42
CA GLN A 3 7.43 10.66 27.09
C GLN A 3 8.76 10.75 26.33
N GLN A 4 9.82 10.18 26.91
CA GLN A 4 11.05 9.87 26.18
C GLN A 4 11.03 8.39 25.81
N ALA A 5 10.98 8.13 24.50
CA ALA A 5 11.23 6.80 23.96
C ALA A 5 12.68 6.39 24.28
N PRO A 6 12.94 5.16 24.73
CA PRO A 6 14.31 4.68 24.89
C PRO A 6 14.96 4.55 23.51
N HIS A 7 15.99 5.37 23.30
CA HIS A 7 16.92 5.33 22.18
C HIS A 7 17.49 3.91 22.03
N LEU A 8 17.19 3.26 20.91
CA LEU A 8 17.92 2.08 20.43
C LEU A 8 19.25 2.55 19.84
N SER A 9 20.27 2.74 20.67
CA SER A 9 21.61 3.04 20.19
C SER A 9 22.68 2.50 21.14
N THR A 10 23.58 1.69 20.57
CA THR A 10 24.86 1.19 21.11
C THR A 10 24.81 0.11 22.21
N GLY A 11 24.71 -1.15 21.78
CA GLY A 11 25.72 -2.21 21.99
C GLY A 11 26.22 -2.66 23.38
N THR A 12 25.91 -2.01 24.50
CA THR A 12 26.62 -2.28 25.77
C THR A 12 25.77 -2.44 27.03
N ASP A 13 24.43 -2.40 26.94
CA ASP A 13 23.57 -2.41 28.14
C ASP A 13 22.50 -3.52 28.14
N LEU A 14 22.83 -4.68 27.57
CA LEU A 14 21.97 -5.88 27.56
C LEU A 14 21.62 -6.37 28.98
N ASP A 15 22.51 -6.18 29.95
CA ASP A 15 22.27 -6.59 31.34
C ASP A 15 21.23 -5.73 32.05
N LYS A 16 21.15 -4.42 31.73
CA LYS A 16 20.09 -3.56 32.28
C LYS A 16 18.72 -3.89 31.69
N ILE A 17 18.66 -4.16 30.39
CA ILE A 17 17.44 -4.64 29.72
C ILE A 17 17.00 -5.99 30.31
N ARG A 18 17.95 -6.90 30.59
CA ARG A 18 17.68 -8.19 31.24
C ARG A 18 17.12 -8.03 32.65
N ILE A 19 17.69 -7.14 33.47
CA ILE A 19 17.22 -6.88 34.84
C ILE A 19 15.82 -6.25 34.84
N GLU A 20 15.53 -5.36 33.89
CA GLU A 20 14.22 -4.71 33.79
C GLU A 20 13.12 -5.63 33.22
N ILE A 21 13.47 -6.58 32.36
CA ILE A 21 12.56 -7.64 31.93
C ILE A 21 12.31 -8.62 33.09
N LEU A 22 13.36 -9.03 33.82
CA LEU A 22 13.23 -9.93 34.98
C LEU A 22 12.45 -9.31 36.15
N SER A 23 12.52 -7.99 36.36
CA SER A 23 11.78 -7.30 37.41
C SER A 23 10.29 -7.12 37.10
N ARG A 24 9.90 -7.20 35.82
CA ARG A 24 8.51 -7.11 35.34
C ARG A 24 7.88 -8.48 35.03
N CYS A 25 8.65 -9.57 35.05
CA CYS A 25 8.14 -10.93 34.93
C CYS A 25 7.60 -11.45 36.28
N SER A 26 6.31 -11.76 36.36
CA SER A 26 5.65 -12.35 37.54
C SER A 26 5.95 -13.83 37.77
N VAL A 27 6.85 -14.42 36.97
CA VAL A 27 7.19 -15.84 37.01
C VAL A 27 8.71 -15.98 37.15
N ILE A 28 9.13 -16.50 38.30
CA ILE A 28 10.53 -16.78 38.65
C ILE A 28 11.08 -17.82 37.68
N LEU A 29 12.03 -17.41 36.83
CA LEU A 29 12.89 -18.33 36.09
C LEU A 29 13.91 -18.95 37.06
N GLY A 30 13.55 -20.10 37.63
CA GLY A 30 14.47 -20.90 38.43
C GLY A 30 13.74 -22.03 39.13
N THR A 31 13.73 -23.23 38.55
CA THR A 31 13.30 -24.44 39.24
C THR A 31 14.44 -25.44 39.32
N VAL A 32 15.28 -25.25 40.33
CA VAL A 32 15.73 -26.37 41.16
C VAL A 32 15.43 -25.91 42.59
N PRO A 33 14.49 -26.60 43.30
CA PRO A 33 14.91 -27.73 44.11
C PRO A 33 13.92 -28.90 44.08
N ILE A 34 14.29 -29.97 43.35
CA ILE A 34 13.72 -31.31 43.58
C ILE A 34 14.01 -31.80 45.02
N TYR A 35 15.03 -31.22 45.67
CA TYR A 35 15.45 -31.56 47.03
C TYR A 35 14.50 -31.08 48.14
N GLN A 36 13.54 -30.18 47.87
CA GLN A 36 12.58 -29.75 48.90
C GLN A 36 11.38 -30.69 49.05
N ILE A 37 11.14 -31.60 48.11
CA ILE A 37 10.02 -32.56 48.20
C ILE A 37 10.41 -33.78 49.05
N ILE A 38 11.69 -34.08 49.21
CA ILE A 38 12.16 -35.29 49.92
C ILE A 38 12.40 -35.05 51.43
N GLN A 39 12.53 -33.80 51.89
CA GLN A 39 12.85 -33.54 53.30
C GLN A 39 11.66 -33.58 54.27
N ASN A 40 10.41 -33.69 53.78
CA ASN A 40 9.20 -33.71 54.61
C ASN A 40 8.34 -34.97 54.47
N VAL A 41 8.82 -36.02 53.81
CA VAL A 41 8.07 -37.29 53.69
C VAL A 41 8.63 -38.30 54.69
N LYS A 42 7.88 -38.56 55.76
CA LYS A 42 8.25 -39.53 56.81
C LYS A 42 7.75 -40.95 56.54
N ASP A 43 6.81 -41.15 55.61
CA ASP A 43 6.29 -42.46 55.23
C ASP A 43 5.97 -42.55 53.73
N VAL A 44 6.28 -43.69 53.12
CA VAL A 44 6.14 -43.95 51.67
C VAL A 44 4.66 -44.02 51.23
N GLY A 45 3.73 -44.09 52.19
CA GLY A 45 2.28 -44.11 51.94
C GLY A 45 1.64 -42.76 51.60
N ASP A 46 2.35 -41.64 51.78
CA ASP A 46 1.80 -40.27 51.55
C ASP A 46 2.04 -39.74 50.13
N ILE A 47 2.61 -40.56 49.23
CA ILE A 47 2.78 -40.19 47.83
C ILE A 47 1.42 -40.29 47.12
N THR A 48 0.79 -39.14 46.90
CA THR A 48 -0.45 -39.08 46.11
C THR A 48 -0.19 -39.48 44.64
N PRO A 49 -1.15 -40.10 43.94
CA PRO A 49 -1.04 -40.41 42.50
C PRO A 49 -0.70 -39.20 41.63
N GLN A 50 -1.04 -37.98 42.07
CA GLN A 50 -0.66 -36.71 41.43
C GLN A 50 0.84 -36.39 41.54
N MET A 51 1.48 -36.69 42.67
CA MET A 51 2.93 -36.57 42.82
C MET A 51 3.65 -37.65 42.00
N MET A 52 3.11 -38.86 41.94
CA MET A 52 3.61 -39.93 41.07
C MET A 52 3.47 -39.57 39.58
N MET A 53 2.34 -39.04 39.12
CA MET A 53 2.15 -38.59 37.72
C MET A 53 3.08 -37.44 37.30
N THR A 54 3.52 -36.62 38.26
CA THR A 54 4.51 -35.56 38.01
C THR A 54 5.95 -36.12 37.98
N ALA A 55 6.18 -37.25 38.64
CA ALA A 55 7.43 -37.99 38.64
C ALA A 55 7.52 -39.05 37.52
N ASP A 56 6.40 -39.50 36.95
CA ASP A 56 6.36 -40.57 35.95
C ASP A 56 6.88 -40.05 34.59
N GLY A 57 8.16 -40.31 34.34
CA GLY A 57 8.97 -39.77 33.26
C GLY A 57 10.14 -38.86 33.68
N MET A 58 10.50 -38.82 34.98
CA MET A 58 11.66 -38.07 35.53
C MET A 58 11.73 -36.58 35.11
N GLY A 59 10.58 -35.90 34.96
CA GLY A 59 10.55 -34.51 34.47
C GLY A 59 10.98 -34.31 33.01
N LEU A 60 11.47 -35.36 32.33
CA LEU A 60 11.87 -35.34 30.91
C LEU A 60 10.65 -35.15 30.00
N ARG A 61 9.49 -35.71 30.37
CA ARG A 61 8.22 -35.53 29.64
C ARG A 61 7.73 -34.07 29.68
N ASN A 62 7.77 -33.43 30.85
CA ASN A 62 7.41 -32.01 30.99
C ASN A 62 8.43 -31.12 30.28
N LEU A 63 9.73 -31.45 30.34
CA LEU A 63 10.77 -30.74 29.59
C LEU A 63 10.61 -30.89 28.06
N ALA A 64 10.25 -32.07 27.58
CA ALA A 64 9.98 -32.31 26.17
C ALA A 64 8.78 -31.47 25.68
N GLN A 65 7.69 -31.43 26.45
CA GLN A 65 6.53 -30.59 26.14
C GLN A 65 6.86 -29.09 26.16
N ILE A 66 7.65 -28.61 27.12
CA ILE A 66 8.10 -27.21 27.17
C ILE A 66 9.00 -26.88 25.98
N LYS A 67 9.90 -27.79 25.59
CA LYS A 67 10.78 -27.64 24.44
C LYS A 67 10.00 -27.64 23.13
N GLU A 68 9.00 -28.51 23.00
CA GLU A 68 8.08 -28.57 21.86
C GLU A 68 7.28 -27.27 21.76
N ALA A 69 6.68 -26.81 22.86
CA ALA A 69 5.96 -25.52 22.92
C ALA A 69 6.85 -24.32 22.56
N ARG A 70 8.11 -24.31 23.03
CA ARG A 70 9.10 -23.29 22.66
C ARG A 70 9.49 -23.40 21.19
N GLY A 71 9.59 -24.62 20.65
CA GLY A 71 9.84 -24.87 19.23
C GLY A 71 8.71 -24.31 18.36
N MET A 72 7.45 -24.59 18.71
CA MET A 72 6.27 -24.07 18.02
C MET A 72 6.22 -22.53 18.08
N SER A 73 6.46 -21.93 19.25
CA SER A 73 6.53 -20.47 19.39
C SER A 73 7.67 -19.86 18.56
N SER A 74 8.83 -20.53 18.49
CA SER A 74 9.96 -20.09 17.67
C SER A 74 9.64 -20.17 16.17
N GLN A 75 8.92 -21.21 15.74
CA GLN A 75 8.47 -21.35 14.35
C GLN A 75 7.50 -20.22 13.97
N GLN A 76 6.54 -19.89 14.84
CA GLN A 76 5.62 -18.77 14.62
C GLN A 76 6.35 -17.42 14.52
N LEU A 77 7.38 -17.21 15.33
CA LEU A 77 8.20 -16.00 15.26
C LEU A 77 8.96 -15.90 13.93
N VAL A 78 9.53 -17.00 13.45
CA VAL A 78 10.20 -17.04 12.14
C VAL A 78 9.21 -16.76 11.01
N GLU A 79 8.00 -17.30 11.09
CA GLU A 79 6.94 -17.05 10.11
C GLU A 79 6.51 -15.58 10.09
N LEU A 80 6.41 -14.94 11.26
CA LEU A 80 6.15 -13.51 11.36
C LEU A 80 7.23 -12.68 10.66
N PHE A 81 8.51 -12.95 10.91
CA PHE A 81 9.60 -12.23 10.27
C PHE A 81 9.60 -12.43 8.75
N ARG A 82 9.35 -13.66 8.27
CA ARG A 82 9.22 -13.92 6.82
C ARG A 82 8.07 -13.12 6.19
N THR A 83 6.95 -13.03 6.89
CA THR A 83 5.79 -12.24 6.44
C THR A 83 6.12 -10.75 6.42
N GLN A 84 6.80 -10.24 7.45
CA GLN A 84 7.25 -8.85 7.52
C GLN A 84 8.21 -8.50 6.38
N ASP A 85 9.20 -9.36 6.12
CA ASP A 85 10.15 -9.16 5.02
C ASP A 85 9.44 -9.15 3.66
N SER A 86 8.48 -10.05 3.47
CA SER A 86 7.64 -10.08 2.26
C SER A 86 6.86 -8.78 2.07
N ILE A 87 6.23 -8.27 3.12
CA ILE A 87 5.47 -7.00 3.07
C ILE A 87 6.41 -5.82 2.81
N ALA A 88 7.54 -5.76 3.51
CA ALA A 88 8.52 -4.70 3.32
C ALA A 88 9.07 -4.68 1.88
N GLY A 89 9.33 -5.87 1.31
CA GLY A 89 9.70 -6.03 -0.09
C GLY A 89 8.61 -5.55 -1.06
N GLY A 90 7.34 -5.90 -0.80
CA GLY A 90 6.18 -5.46 -1.58
C GLY A 90 6.00 -3.94 -1.59
N VAL A 91 6.06 -3.32 -0.40
CA VAL A 91 6.00 -1.84 -0.24
C VAL A 91 7.14 -1.16 -0.97
N THR A 92 8.37 -1.65 -0.81
CA THR A 92 9.55 -1.04 -1.46
C THR A 92 9.47 -1.09 -2.98
N ARG A 93 9.03 -2.24 -3.53
CA ARG A 93 8.84 -2.42 -4.97
C ARG A 93 7.79 -1.47 -5.51
N THR A 94 6.63 -1.44 -4.86
CA THR A 94 5.49 -0.62 -5.30
C THR A 94 5.77 0.87 -5.16
N GLN A 95 6.55 1.27 -4.16
CA GLN A 95 7.04 2.63 -4.02
C GLN A 95 7.95 3.01 -5.21
N ALA A 96 8.87 2.13 -5.61
CA ALA A 96 9.74 2.38 -6.77
C ALA A 96 8.92 2.49 -8.07
N ASP A 97 7.92 1.62 -8.25
CA ASP A 97 7.02 1.66 -9.39
C ASP A 97 6.21 2.97 -9.45
N LEU A 98 5.70 3.44 -8.30
CA LEU A 98 5.01 4.73 -8.17
C LEU A 98 5.92 5.91 -8.51
N GLN A 99 7.15 5.91 -8.02
CA GLN A 99 8.13 6.96 -8.32
C GLN A 99 8.49 6.97 -9.82
N ALA A 100 8.66 5.80 -10.43
CA ALA A 100 8.90 5.69 -11.86
C ALA A 100 7.69 6.17 -12.69
N ALA A 101 6.46 5.83 -12.28
CA ALA A 101 5.26 6.34 -12.92
C ALA A 101 5.13 7.87 -12.79
N ALA A 102 5.43 8.43 -11.62
CA ALA A 102 5.43 9.88 -11.40
C ALA A 102 6.43 10.60 -12.32
N ALA A 103 7.64 10.04 -12.47
CA ALA A 103 8.64 10.58 -13.38
C ALA A 103 8.18 10.53 -14.85
N ARG A 104 7.48 9.46 -15.26
CA ARG A 104 6.91 9.34 -16.61
C ARG A 104 5.82 10.39 -16.88
N VAL A 105 4.97 10.71 -15.90
CA VAL A 105 3.97 11.79 -16.05
C VAL A 105 4.64 13.14 -16.31
N VAL A 106 5.67 13.48 -15.53
CA VAL A 106 6.42 14.74 -15.71
C VAL A 106 7.08 14.81 -17.10
N GLN A 107 7.59 13.68 -17.58
CA GLN A 107 8.18 13.60 -18.91
C GLN A 107 7.11 13.77 -20.01
N ALA A 108 5.98 13.08 -19.91
CA ALA A 108 4.87 13.20 -20.86
C ALA A 108 4.27 14.62 -20.88
N GLU A 109 4.17 15.29 -19.73
CA GLU A 109 3.75 16.70 -19.66
C GLU A 109 4.68 17.62 -20.45
N ARG A 110 6.01 17.41 -20.33
CA ARG A 110 7.00 18.18 -21.10
C ARG A 110 6.87 17.90 -22.59
N GLU A 111 6.60 16.65 -22.97
CA GLU A 111 6.39 16.26 -24.36
C GLU A 111 5.17 16.94 -24.96
N VAL A 112 4.02 16.97 -24.25
CA VAL A 112 2.82 17.71 -24.67
C VAL A 112 3.14 19.19 -24.86
N LYS A 113 3.83 19.81 -23.90
CA LYS A 113 4.20 21.23 -23.98
C LYS A 113 5.10 21.52 -25.20
N SER A 114 6.11 20.69 -25.43
CA SER A 114 6.99 20.81 -26.60
C SER A 114 6.24 20.59 -27.91
N ALA A 115 5.36 19.60 -27.98
CA ALA A 115 4.54 19.34 -29.15
C ALA A 115 3.57 20.49 -29.45
N LEU A 116 3.01 21.13 -28.42
CA LEU A 116 2.15 22.30 -28.55
C LEU A 116 2.91 23.51 -29.09
N ILE A 117 4.11 23.77 -28.56
CA ILE A 117 5.00 24.84 -29.06
C ILE A 117 5.33 24.59 -30.54
N ASN A 118 5.68 23.35 -30.89
CA ASN A 118 5.97 22.97 -32.27
C ASN A 118 4.75 23.16 -33.19
N TYR A 119 3.57 22.69 -32.78
CA TYR A 119 2.34 22.87 -33.55
C TYR A 119 2.02 24.35 -33.77
N ASN A 120 2.05 25.17 -32.72
CA ASN A 120 1.79 26.60 -32.83
C ASN A 120 2.79 27.30 -33.76
N GLY A 121 4.08 26.95 -33.65
CA GLY A 121 5.11 27.48 -34.54
C GLY A 121 4.89 27.12 -36.02
N ASN A 122 4.48 25.88 -36.30
CA ASN A 122 4.14 25.46 -37.67
C ASN A 122 2.90 26.18 -38.19
N VAL A 123 1.85 26.35 -37.37
CA VAL A 123 0.61 27.05 -37.76
C VAL A 123 0.86 28.52 -38.01
N GLU A 124 1.62 29.20 -37.14
CA GLU A 124 2.01 30.60 -37.37
C GLU A 124 2.87 30.73 -38.64
N GLY A 125 3.78 29.77 -38.85
CA GLY A 125 4.61 29.67 -40.03
C GLY A 125 3.85 29.49 -41.35
N LEU A 126 2.64 28.92 -41.33
CA LEU A 126 1.78 28.82 -42.52
C LEU A 126 1.32 30.20 -43.02
N ALA A 127 1.13 31.16 -42.11
CA ALA A 127 0.76 32.53 -42.46
C ALA A 127 1.96 33.35 -42.96
N GLN A 128 3.18 32.88 -42.72
CA GLN A 128 4.41 33.57 -43.11
C GLN A 128 4.89 33.10 -44.48
N THR A 129 5.33 34.06 -45.29
CA THR A 129 6.00 33.79 -46.57
C THR A 129 7.37 34.46 -46.54
N GLN A 130 8.40 33.72 -46.95
CA GLN A 130 9.75 34.24 -47.11
C GLN A 130 10.02 34.47 -48.58
N ARG A 131 10.66 35.59 -48.90
CA ARG A 131 11.03 35.93 -50.26
C ARG A 131 12.38 35.28 -50.59
N PHE A 132 12.39 34.36 -51.55
CA PHE A 132 13.60 33.77 -52.10
C PHE A 132 13.79 34.31 -53.53
N GLY A 133 14.66 35.32 -53.68
CA GLY A 133 14.81 36.07 -54.94
C GLY A 133 13.53 36.80 -55.33
N ASN A 134 12.94 36.43 -56.47
CA ASN A 134 11.66 37.00 -56.97
C ASN A 134 10.42 36.14 -56.67
N VAL A 135 10.54 35.05 -55.91
CA VAL A 135 9.42 34.17 -55.58
C VAL A 135 9.15 34.21 -54.08
N LEU A 136 7.88 34.37 -53.70
CA LEU A 136 7.42 34.18 -52.33
C LEU A 136 7.23 32.68 -52.11
N VAL A 137 7.98 32.12 -51.17
CA VAL A 137 7.90 30.71 -50.76
C VAL A 137 7.34 30.68 -49.34
N GLN A 138 6.43 29.75 -49.07
CA GLN A 138 5.86 29.58 -47.73
C GLN A 138 6.94 29.10 -46.75
N VAL A 139 6.98 29.66 -45.54
CA VAL A 139 8.00 29.31 -44.53
C VAL A 139 7.80 27.88 -44.04
N PHE A 140 6.56 27.48 -43.85
CA PHE A 140 6.18 26.11 -43.49
C PHE A 140 5.14 25.55 -44.47
N ARG A 141 5.23 24.26 -44.77
CA ARG A 141 4.26 23.61 -45.66
C ARG A 141 3.03 23.16 -44.87
N PRO A 142 1.82 23.16 -45.47
CA PRO A 142 0.61 22.66 -44.79
C PRO A 142 0.75 21.23 -44.25
N GLN A 143 1.52 20.38 -44.93
CA GLN A 143 1.81 19.00 -44.51
C GLN A 143 2.59 18.95 -43.18
N GLU A 144 3.46 19.93 -42.90
CA GLU A 144 4.24 19.99 -41.66
C GLU A 144 3.36 20.37 -40.46
N ALA A 145 2.38 21.26 -40.66
CA ALA A 145 1.40 21.59 -39.64
C ALA A 145 0.48 20.40 -39.29
N VAL A 146 0.06 19.63 -40.29
CA VAL A 146 -0.70 18.38 -40.08
C VAL A 146 0.14 17.35 -39.32
N PHE A 147 1.41 17.19 -39.68
CA PHE A 147 2.31 16.30 -38.97
C PHE A 147 2.55 16.74 -37.51
N ALA A 148 2.73 18.03 -37.27
CA ALA A 148 2.86 18.58 -35.92
C ALA A 148 1.59 18.38 -35.08
N LEU A 149 0.40 18.46 -35.70
CA LEU A 149 -0.87 18.13 -35.05
C LEU A 149 -0.94 16.64 -34.65
N GLN A 150 -0.50 15.74 -35.53
CA GLN A 150 -0.43 14.31 -35.22
C GLN A 150 0.51 14.04 -34.05
N LEU A 151 1.69 14.66 -34.02
CA LEU A 151 2.62 14.55 -32.90
C LEU A 151 2.01 15.06 -31.59
N LEU A 152 1.27 16.18 -31.63
CA LEU A 152 0.55 16.70 -30.48
C LEU A 152 -0.51 15.71 -29.98
N MET A 153 -1.27 15.10 -30.88
CA MET A 153 -2.27 14.08 -30.53
C MET A 153 -1.62 12.87 -29.84
N THR A 154 -0.52 12.34 -30.41
CA THR A 154 0.22 11.23 -29.79
C THR A 154 0.80 11.62 -28.42
N ALA A 155 1.33 12.84 -28.26
CA ALA A 155 1.82 13.31 -26.97
C ALA A 155 0.70 13.38 -25.92
N TYR A 156 -0.50 13.80 -26.31
CA TYR A 156 -1.67 13.81 -25.42
C TYR A 156 -2.10 12.41 -25.01
N GLU A 157 -2.14 11.46 -25.94
CA GLU A 157 -2.45 10.05 -25.64
C GLU A 157 -1.43 9.48 -24.64
N ASN A 158 -0.14 9.67 -24.89
CA ASN A 158 0.93 9.25 -23.98
C ASN A 158 0.80 9.87 -22.58
N TYR A 159 0.40 11.15 -22.49
CA TYR A 159 0.16 11.81 -21.21
C TYR A 159 -1.01 11.19 -20.45
N ILE A 160 -2.15 10.94 -21.12
CA ILE A 160 -3.32 10.32 -20.51
C ILE A 160 -2.97 8.92 -19.99
N ASP A 161 -2.27 8.12 -20.79
CA ASP A 161 -1.82 6.78 -20.40
C ASP A 161 -0.86 6.83 -19.20
N SER A 162 0.08 7.79 -19.19
CA SER A 162 1.02 7.96 -18.07
C SER A 162 0.32 8.32 -16.75
N VAL A 163 -0.76 9.11 -16.81
CA VAL A 163 -1.57 9.47 -15.64
C VAL A 163 -2.37 8.26 -15.16
N ALA A 164 -2.93 7.46 -16.07
CA ALA A 164 -3.62 6.22 -15.72
C ALA A 164 -2.67 5.21 -15.06
N ASP A 165 -1.45 5.06 -15.58
CA ASP A 165 -0.39 4.23 -14.99
C ASP A 165 -0.01 4.72 -13.59
N TYR A 166 0.16 6.03 -13.40
CA TYR A 166 0.46 6.63 -12.10
C TYR A 166 -0.66 6.35 -11.09
N ASN A 167 -1.92 6.53 -11.47
CA ASN A 167 -3.07 6.24 -10.60
C ASN A 167 -3.09 4.76 -10.21
N THR A 168 -2.82 3.86 -11.15
CA THR A 168 -2.76 2.42 -10.89
C THR A 168 -1.65 2.07 -9.89
N ALA A 169 -0.45 2.62 -10.08
CA ALA A 169 0.66 2.44 -9.14
C ALA A 169 0.36 3.04 -7.76
N GLN A 170 -0.36 4.16 -7.70
CA GLN A 170 -0.77 4.79 -6.46
C GLN A 170 -1.75 3.90 -5.67
N PHE A 171 -2.72 3.29 -6.36
CA PHE A 171 -3.64 2.33 -5.73
C PHE A 171 -2.92 1.07 -5.25
N ALA A 172 -1.95 0.56 -6.02
CA ALA A 172 -1.13 -0.56 -5.58
C ALA A 172 -0.36 -0.21 -4.30
N MET A 173 0.21 1.01 -4.20
CA MET A 173 0.94 1.45 -3.00
C MET A 173 0.03 1.51 -1.78
N PHE A 174 -1.19 2.05 -1.95
CA PHE A 174 -2.17 2.07 -0.86
C PHE A 174 -2.56 0.67 -0.41
N HIS A 175 -2.73 -0.27 -1.36
CA HIS A 175 -3.00 -1.67 -1.05
C HIS A 175 -1.88 -2.31 -0.22
N GLU A 176 -0.62 -2.13 -0.62
CA GLU A 176 0.54 -2.68 0.11
C GLU A 176 0.73 -2.08 1.50
N LEU A 177 0.42 -0.79 1.68
CA LEU A 177 0.42 -0.14 2.99
C LEU A 177 -0.73 -0.58 3.90
N GLY A 178 -1.63 -1.44 3.41
CA GLY A 178 -2.80 -1.87 4.17
C GLY A 178 -3.86 -0.77 4.34
N TYR A 179 -3.82 0.27 3.51
CA TYR A 179 -4.90 1.25 3.36
C TYR A 179 -5.75 0.84 2.16
N PRO A 180 -6.80 0.02 2.34
CA PRO A 180 -7.62 -0.31 1.21
C PRO A 180 -8.33 0.99 0.81
N ALA A 181 -8.40 1.27 -0.49
CA ALA A 181 -9.30 2.28 -1.08
C ALA A 181 -10.76 2.19 -0.55
N ARG A 182 -11.07 1.14 0.20
CA ARG A 182 -12.18 0.95 1.13
C ARG A 182 -12.41 2.10 2.12
N GLU A 183 -11.48 2.94 2.58
CA GLU A 183 -11.91 4.09 3.42
C GLU A 183 -12.76 5.11 2.62
N ILE A 184 -12.56 5.20 1.30
CA ILE A 184 -13.38 6.05 0.41
C ILE A 184 -14.76 5.43 0.18
N ALA A 185 -14.85 4.10 0.11
CA ALA A 185 -16.11 3.37 -0.07
C ALA A 185 -16.88 3.12 1.25
N PHE A 186 -16.19 3.01 2.39
CA PHE A 186 -16.78 2.71 3.70
C PHE A 186 -17.15 3.99 4.48
N SER A 187 -16.48 5.12 4.22
CA SER A 187 -16.87 6.43 4.78
C SER A 187 -18.06 7.06 4.05
N ARG A 188 -18.35 6.64 2.81
CA ARG A 188 -19.68 6.80 2.24
C ARG A 188 -20.56 5.68 2.79
N ARG A 189 -21.24 5.94 3.91
CA ARG A 189 -22.54 5.29 4.11
C ARG A 189 -23.38 5.66 2.90
N THR A 190 -23.49 4.78 1.91
CA THR A 190 -24.69 4.78 1.06
C THR A 190 -25.83 4.75 2.06
N GLY A 191 -26.56 5.85 2.18
CA GLY A 191 -27.76 5.91 3.00
C GLY A 191 -28.72 4.80 2.59
N PRO A 192 -29.86 4.66 3.29
CA PRO A 192 -30.90 3.75 2.81
C PRO A 192 -31.13 3.99 1.32
N ILE A 193 -31.27 2.92 0.53
CA ILE A 193 -31.59 3.02 -0.89
C ILE A 193 -32.91 3.79 -0.98
N VAL A 194 -32.83 5.10 -1.19
CA VAL A 194 -34.00 5.93 -1.42
C VAL A 194 -34.35 5.69 -2.88
N PRO A 195 -35.53 5.12 -3.19
CA PRO A 195 -35.97 5.01 -4.56
C PRO A 195 -35.93 6.42 -5.16
N VAL A 196 -35.18 6.60 -6.25
CA VAL A 196 -35.20 7.86 -6.99
C VAL A 196 -36.64 8.04 -7.44
N ASN A 197 -37.27 9.11 -6.97
CA ASN A 197 -38.62 9.43 -7.40
C ASN A 197 -38.56 9.80 -8.90
N THR A 198 -38.86 8.83 -9.75
CA THR A 198 -38.95 9.01 -11.20
C THR A 198 -40.25 9.69 -11.61
N GLN A 199 -41.16 9.97 -10.67
CA GLN A 199 -42.31 10.79 -10.94
C GLN A 199 -41.85 12.20 -11.24
N ARG A 200 -42.22 12.63 -12.44
CA ARG A 200 -42.01 13.98 -12.92
C ARG A 200 -42.72 14.97 -12.00
N PRO A 201 -42.02 15.96 -11.41
CA PRO A 201 -42.68 16.98 -10.63
C PRO A 201 -43.77 17.71 -11.43
N ASN A 202 -44.96 17.87 -10.84
CA ASN A 202 -46.14 18.47 -11.50
C ASN A 202 -45.93 19.93 -11.95
N TYR A 203 -44.89 20.60 -11.44
CA TYR A 203 -44.55 21.96 -11.83
C TYR A 203 -43.71 22.04 -13.12
N LEU A 204 -43.24 20.92 -13.67
CA LEU A 204 -42.50 20.92 -14.93
C LEU A 204 -43.49 20.86 -16.11
N PRO A 205 -43.37 21.73 -17.13
CA PRO A 205 -44.25 21.75 -18.30
C PRO A 205 -44.12 20.44 -19.08
N PRO A 206 -45.19 19.80 -19.61
CA PRO A 206 -45.14 18.48 -20.26
C PRO A 206 -43.92 18.31 -21.18
N VAL A 207 -43.24 17.15 -21.14
CA VAL A 207 -42.25 16.86 -22.18
C VAL A 207 -43.02 16.79 -23.50
N GLY A 208 -42.71 17.69 -24.42
CA GLY A 208 -43.26 17.62 -25.77
C GLY A 208 -42.87 16.28 -26.38
N THR A 209 -43.83 15.56 -26.95
CA THR A 209 -43.61 14.32 -27.70
C THR A 209 -42.86 14.63 -28.99
N GLY A 210 -41.55 14.84 -28.89
CA GLY A 210 -40.66 15.08 -30.02
C GLY A 210 -41.03 16.32 -30.87
N PRO A 211 -40.18 16.66 -31.84
CA PRO A 211 -40.56 17.62 -32.86
C PRO A 211 -41.77 17.08 -33.66
N PRO A 212 -42.71 17.96 -34.09
CA PRO A 212 -43.87 17.53 -34.87
C PRO A 212 -43.42 16.77 -36.13
N PRO A 213 -44.17 15.74 -36.55
CA PRO A 213 -43.84 14.97 -37.74
C PRO A 213 -43.71 15.91 -38.94
N ALA A 214 -42.64 15.75 -39.71
CA ALA A 214 -42.37 16.56 -40.89
C ALA A 214 -43.57 16.46 -41.85
N THR A 215 -44.32 17.55 -41.98
CA THR A 215 -45.33 17.71 -43.01
C THR A 215 -44.62 17.74 -44.37
N ARG A 216 -45.08 16.88 -45.28
CA ARG A 216 -44.57 16.75 -46.65
C ARG A 216 -45.08 17.87 -47.54
#